data_AF-A0A726YK66-F1
#
_entry.id   AF-A0A726YK66-F1
#
_cell.length_a   1.000
_cell.length_b   1.000
_cell.length_c   1.000
_cell.angle_alpha   90.00
_cell.angle_beta   90.00
_cell.angle_gamma   90.00
#
_symmetry.space_group_name_H-M   'P 1'
#
loop_
_entity.id
_entity.type
_entity.pdbx_description
1 polymer ?
#
loop_
_entity_poly.entity_id
_entity_poly.type
_entity_poly.pdbx_seq_one_letter_code
_entity_poly.pdbx_strand_id
1 'polypeptide(L)'
;MTTQISVETLSPITHNQIPVITTELLAHLYGTKIKNISDNFLNNTTRFVVGKHFFKIEKNELREFKNRPETIGLVGKNARSLILWTERGAARHAKMLETDQAWEVFEKLEDCYFSQKRPSTPVIPEPGSYTSRMLCYQHYGVTIATFPLTDDQLIVSIDSWADIFRNNGWLVIRKEQLLEKLMQI
;
A
#
# COMPACT_ATOMS: atom_id res chain seq x y z
N MET A 1 7.48 4.05 34.72
CA MET A 1 6.48 4.83 33.97
C MET A 1 6.36 4.18 32.60
N THR A 2 5.28 3.46 32.34
CA THR A 2 5.06 2.82 31.03
C THR A 2 4.41 3.87 30.15
N THR A 3 5.19 4.49 29.27
CA THR A 3 4.66 5.43 28.27
C THR A 3 3.65 4.67 27.42
N GLN A 4 2.35 5.00 27.53
CA GLN A 4 1.32 4.47 26.66
C GLN A 4 1.53 5.09 25.28
N ILE A 5 2.13 4.35 24.35
CA ILE A 5 2.26 4.75 22.96
C ILE A 5 0.95 4.36 22.28
N SER A 6 0.12 5.32 21.90
CA SER A 6 -1.10 5.07 21.13
C SER A 6 -0.79 4.99 19.64
N VAL A 7 -1.48 4.12 18.91
CA VAL A 7 -1.30 3.93 17.45
C VAL A 7 -1.44 5.26 16.68
N GLU A 8 -2.30 6.15 17.16
CA GLU A 8 -2.63 7.44 16.54
C GLU A 8 -1.50 8.48 16.62
N THR A 9 -0.50 8.28 17.49
CA THR A 9 0.61 9.22 17.70
C THR A 9 1.94 8.73 17.12
N LEU A 10 1.96 7.51 16.57
CA LEU A 10 3.16 6.92 15.97
C LEU A 10 3.42 7.52 14.59
N SER A 11 4.61 8.09 14.40
CA SER A 11 5.10 8.45 13.07
C SER A 11 5.36 7.18 12.26
N PRO A 12 4.78 7.04 11.06
CA PRO A 12 4.94 5.84 10.25
C PRO A 12 6.39 5.71 9.78
N ILE A 13 6.99 4.56 10.05
CA ILE A 13 8.30 4.19 9.51
C ILE A 13 8.07 3.48 8.19
N THR A 14 8.83 3.84 7.15
CA THR A 14 8.70 3.21 5.84
C THR A 14 9.97 2.48 5.42
N HIS A 15 9.78 1.36 4.75
CA HIS A 15 10.85 0.63 4.07
C HIS A 15 10.38 0.30 2.66
N ASN A 16 11.12 0.75 1.64
CA ASN A 16 10.71 0.69 0.23
C ASN A 16 9.30 1.26 0.00
N GLN A 17 9.02 2.43 0.60
CA GLN A 17 7.71 3.12 0.56
C GLN A 17 6.54 2.34 1.19
N ILE A 18 6.80 1.21 1.84
CA ILE A 18 5.79 0.41 2.54
C ILE A 18 5.87 0.71 4.05
N PRO A 19 4.74 1.02 4.72
CA PRO A 19 4.69 1.15 6.17
C PRO A 19 5.14 -0.14 6.85
N VAL A 20 6.05 0.00 7.81
CA VAL A 20 6.62 -1.12 8.55
C VAL A 20 6.80 -0.79 10.03
N ILE A 21 6.81 -1.83 10.86
CA ILE A 21 7.05 -1.73 12.30
C ILE A 21 8.08 -2.75 12.76
N THR A 22 8.82 -2.43 13.82
CA THR A 22 9.80 -3.35 14.42
C THR A 22 9.11 -4.38 15.31
N THR A 23 9.84 -5.44 15.66
CA THR A 23 9.33 -6.49 16.57
C THR A 23 9.05 -5.93 17.96
N GLU A 24 9.87 -4.99 18.41
CA GLU A 24 9.74 -4.27 19.67
C GLU A 24 8.46 -3.44 19.73
N LEU A 25 8.22 -2.64 18.69
CA LEU A 25 7.01 -1.83 18.60
C LEU A 25 5.77 -2.72 18.48
N LEU A 26 5.82 -3.77 17.66
CA LEU A 26 4.72 -4.70 17.49
C LEU A 26 4.35 -5.41 18.80
N ALA A 27 5.34 -5.83 19.58
CA ALA A 27 5.12 -6.43 20.88
C ALA A 27 4.44 -5.45 21.86
N HIS A 28 4.88 -4.18 21.87
CA HIS A 28 4.26 -3.14 22.69
C HIS A 28 2.80 -2.88 22.28
N LEU A 29 2.53 -2.74 20.98
CA LEU A 29 1.19 -2.50 20.45
C LEU A 29 0.22 -3.64 20.77
N TYR A 30 0.68 -4.88 20.72
CA TYR A 30 -0.14 -6.04 21.09
C TYR A 30 -0.12 -6.39 22.58
N GLY A 31 0.48 -5.57 23.45
CA GLY A 31 0.53 -5.85 24.88
C GLY A 31 1.23 -7.16 25.23
N THR A 32 2.20 -7.60 24.41
CA THR A 32 2.88 -8.88 24.54
C THR A 32 4.40 -8.74 24.64
N LYS A 33 5.10 -9.84 24.88
CA LYS A 33 6.58 -9.83 24.97
C LYS A 33 7.18 -9.97 23.57
N ILE A 34 8.32 -9.31 23.34
CA ILE A 34 9.12 -9.42 22.09
C ILE A 34 9.39 -10.89 21.74
N LYS A 35 9.68 -11.69 22.77
CA LYS A 35 9.90 -13.14 22.63
C LYS A 35 8.68 -13.84 22.02
N ASN A 36 7.46 -13.47 22.41
CA ASN A 36 6.24 -14.09 21.88
C ASN A 36 6.06 -13.82 20.39
N ILE A 37 6.36 -12.60 19.92
CA ILE A 37 6.35 -12.27 18.49
C ILE A 37 7.38 -13.11 17.73
N SER A 38 8.59 -13.23 18.29
CA SER A 38 9.69 -14.02 17.70
C SER A 38 9.36 -15.51 17.63
N ASP A 39 8.92 -16.10 18.75
CA ASP A 39 8.54 -17.51 18.84
C ASP A 39 7.37 -17.83 17.89
N ASN A 40 6.39 -16.93 17.80
CA ASN A 40 5.28 -17.06 16.86
C ASN A 40 5.76 -17.12 15.41
N PHE A 41 6.63 -16.19 15.01
CA PHE A 41 7.22 -16.21 13.67
C PHE A 41 7.99 -17.51 13.42
N LEU A 42 8.85 -17.93 14.35
CA LEU A 42 9.66 -19.15 14.21
C LEU A 42 8.79 -20.41 14.06
N ASN A 43 7.74 -20.54 14.88
CA ASN A 43 6.84 -21.68 14.86
C ASN A 43 5.91 -21.71 13.64
N ASN A 44 5.75 -20.59 12.94
CA ASN A 44 4.84 -20.45 11.80
C ASN A 44 5.52 -19.91 10.55
N THR A 45 6.84 -20.04 10.43
CA THR A 45 7.66 -19.48 9.33
C THR A 45 7.07 -19.79 7.95
N THR A 46 6.55 -21.00 7.75
CA THR A 46 5.92 -21.44 6.49
C THR A 46 4.71 -20.60 6.07
N ARG A 47 4.05 -19.94 7.03
CA ARG A 47 2.95 -19.03 6.73
C ARG A 47 3.54 -17.74 6.18
N PHE A 48 4.61 -17.21 6.77
CA PHE A 48 5.21 -15.92 6.42
C PHE A 48 5.99 -15.94 5.11
N VAL A 49 5.93 -14.81 4.40
CA VAL A 49 6.53 -14.64 3.07
C VAL A 49 7.26 -13.31 3.07
N VAL A 50 8.54 -13.35 2.72
CA VAL A 50 9.40 -12.17 2.58
C VAL A 50 8.81 -11.21 1.54
N GLY A 51 8.87 -9.91 1.79
CA GLY A 51 8.32 -8.87 0.92
C GLY A 51 6.81 -8.65 1.04
N LYS A 52 6.06 -9.67 1.48
CA LYS A 52 4.60 -9.55 1.72
C LYS A 52 4.27 -9.31 3.19
N HIS A 53 4.88 -10.07 4.08
CA HIS A 53 4.59 -10.03 5.52
C HIS A 53 5.71 -9.38 6.32
N PHE A 54 6.95 -9.51 5.84
CA PHE A 54 8.11 -8.95 6.50
C PHE A 54 9.25 -8.67 5.53
N PHE A 55 10.15 -7.79 5.94
CA PHE A 55 11.47 -7.59 5.36
C PHE A 55 12.52 -7.95 6.39
N LYS A 56 13.54 -8.70 5.98
CA LYS A 56 14.71 -8.96 6.80
C LYS A 56 15.86 -8.11 6.26
N ILE A 57 16.23 -7.08 6.99
CA ILE A 57 17.30 -6.16 6.59
C ILE A 57 18.58 -6.49 7.35
N GLU A 58 19.71 -6.49 6.64
CA GLU A 58 21.01 -6.88 7.18
C GLU A 58 22.13 -5.97 6.63
N LYS A 59 23.30 -6.00 7.27
CA LYS A 59 24.54 -5.35 6.78
C LYS A 59 24.32 -3.87 6.40
N ASN A 60 24.54 -3.51 5.13
CA ASN A 60 24.44 -2.13 4.65
C ASN A 60 23.02 -1.58 4.77
N GLU A 61 22.01 -2.38 4.42
CA GLU A 61 20.62 -1.96 4.49
C GLU A 61 20.20 -1.65 5.93
N LEU A 62 20.66 -2.46 6.89
CA LEU A 62 20.45 -2.19 8.32
C LEU A 62 21.21 -0.94 8.79
N ARG A 63 22.42 -0.69 8.28
CA ARG A 63 23.19 0.51 8.62
C ARG A 63 22.51 1.77 8.09
N GLU A 64 22.04 1.73 6.85
CA GLU A 64 21.29 2.84 6.24
C GLU A 64 19.98 3.09 6.97
N PHE A 65 19.25 2.02 7.32
CA PHE A 65 18.04 2.14 8.12
C PHE A 65 18.33 2.84 9.44
N LYS A 66 19.30 2.36 10.25
CA LYS A 66 19.68 2.96 11.55
C LYS A 66 20.10 4.44 11.48
N ASN A 67 20.59 4.90 10.33
CA ASN A 67 21.04 6.27 10.15
C ASN A 67 19.90 7.25 9.82
N ARG A 68 18.67 6.78 9.61
CA ARG A 68 17.52 7.65 9.33
C ARG A 68 17.05 8.34 10.59
N PRO A 69 16.75 9.66 10.56
CA PRO A 69 16.30 10.42 11.72
C PRO A 69 15.11 9.78 12.46
N GLU A 70 14.12 9.28 11.71
CA GLU A 70 12.93 8.62 12.27
C GLU A 70 13.19 7.27 12.97
N THR A 71 14.37 6.69 12.83
CA THR A 71 14.70 5.35 13.38
C THR A 71 15.86 5.32 14.36
N ILE A 72 16.43 6.49 14.67
CA ILE A 72 17.53 6.60 15.62
C ILE A 72 17.09 6.05 16.98
N GLY A 73 17.83 5.07 17.50
CA GLY A 73 17.57 4.46 18.80
C GLY A 73 16.49 3.35 18.81
N LEU A 74 15.78 3.10 17.71
CA LEU A 74 14.82 2.00 17.61
C LEU A 74 15.48 0.62 17.57
N VAL A 75 16.72 0.56 17.09
CA VAL A 75 17.45 -0.69 16.87
C VAL A 75 18.74 -0.69 17.65
N GLY A 76 19.03 -1.79 18.34
CA GLY A 76 20.27 -1.96 19.10
C GLY A 76 21.51 -1.72 18.23
N LYS A 77 22.49 -0.97 18.77
CA LYS A 77 23.75 -0.63 18.08
C LYS A 77 24.42 -1.85 17.44
N ASN A 78 24.41 -2.98 18.16
CA ASN A 78 25.07 -4.23 17.76
C ASN A 78 24.16 -5.21 16.98
N ALA A 79 22.93 -4.83 16.64
CA ALA A 79 22.04 -5.71 15.88
C ALA A 79 22.64 -6.02 14.50
N ARG A 80 22.74 -7.31 14.15
CA ARG A 80 23.27 -7.81 12.87
C ARG A 80 22.21 -7.92 11.77
N SER A 81 20.96 -8.07 12.18
CA SER A 81 19.76 -8.15 11.33
C SER A 81 18.58 -7.51 12.06
N LEU A 82 17.60 -7.04 11.31
CA LEU A 82 16.31 -6.58 11.83
C LEU A 82 15.17 -7.13 10.97
N ILE A 83 14.09 -7.55 11.62
CA ILE A 83 12.85 -7.88 10.93
C ILE A 83 11.91 -6.68 11.04
N LEU A 84 11.42 -6.25 9.88
CA LEU A 84 10.42 -5.20 9.70
C LEU A 84 9.12 -5.84 9.25
N TRP A 85 8.05 -5.64 10.01
CA TRP A 85 6.73 -6.24 9.76
C TRP A 85 5.87 -5.28 8.95
N THR A 86 5.27 -5.77 7.87
CA THR A 86 4.21 -5.04 7.16
C THR A 86 2.90 -5.13 7.94
N GLU A 87 1.90 -4.35 7.57
CA GLU A 87 0.54 -4.46 8.11
C GLU A 87 0.00 -5.90 8.05
N ARG A 88 0.25 -6.60 6.93
CA ARG A 88 -0.15 -8.00 6.75
C ARG A 88 0.62 -8.94 7.67
N GLY A 89 1.88 -8.65 7.96
CA GLY A 89 2.68 -9.39 8.93
C GLY A 89 2.16 -9.19 10.36
N ALA A 90 1.89 -7.94 10.74
CA ALA A 90 1.31 -7.58 12.02
C ALA A 90 -0.04 -8.28 12.24
N ALA A 91 -0.97 -8.18 11.28
CA ALA A 91 -2.27 -8.85 11.34
C ALA A 91 -2.16 -10.37 11.52
N ARG A 92 -1.12 -11.00 10.95
CA ARG A 92 -0.88 -12.43 11.21
C ARG A 92 -0.39 -12.70 12.61
N HIS A 93 0.45 -11.84 13.18
CA HIS A 93 0.82 -12.00 14.58
C HIS A 93 -0.40 -11.95 15.49
N ALA A 94 -1.34 -11.04 15.25
CA ALA A 94 -2.60 -10.99 15.99
C ALA A 94 -3.32 -12.34 15.99
N LYS A 95 -3.28 -13.11 14.89
CA LYS A 95 -3.94 -14.43 14.80
C LYS A 95 -3.48 -15.46 15.84
N MET A 96 -2.25 -15.36 16.34
CA MET A 96 -1.75 -16.28 17.35
C MET A 96 -1.59 -15.64 18.74
N LEU A 97 -2.05 -14.41 18.92
CA LEU A 97 -2.00 -13.71 20.20
C LEU A 97 -3.39 -13.67 20.81
N GLU A 98 -3.46 -13.92 22.12
CA GLU A 98 -4.70 -13.90 22.90
C GLU A 98 -4.86 -12.60 23.71
N THR A 99 -4.12 -11.54 23.36
CA THR A 99 -4.16 -10.26 24.08
C THR A 99 -5.37 -9.42 23.64
N ASP A 100 -5.91 -8.60 24.55
CA ASP A 100 -7.06 -7.72 24.26
C ASP A 100 -6.77 -6.83 23.03
N GLN A 101 -5.54 -6.32 22.91
CA GLN A 101 -5.13 -5.50 21.77
C GLN A 101 -5.09 -6.28 20.44
N ALA A 102 -4.80 -7.59 20.48
CA ALA A 102 -4.87 -8.44 19.30
C ALA A 102 -6.33 -8.71 18.89
N TRP A 103 -7.23 -8.85 19.87
CA TRP A 103 -8.68 -8.96 19.64
C TRP A 103 -9.26 -7.70 18.98
N GLU A 104 -8.86 -6.50 19.41
CA GLU A 104 -9.29 -5.25 18.77
C GLU A 104 -8.89 -5.17 17.29
N VAL A 105 -7.73 -5.73 16.90
CA VAL A 105 -7.32 -5.80 15.50
C VAL A 105 -8.18 -6.79 14.71
N PHE A 106 -8.57 -7.91 15.32
CA PHE A 106 -9.53 -8.82 14.70
C PHE A 106 -10.89 -8.19 14.49
N GLU A 107 -11.43 -7.52 15.51
CA GLU A 107 -12.71 -6.83 15.43
C GLU A 107 -12.69 -5.79 14.30
N LYS A 108 -11.64 -4.96 14.19
CA LYS A 108 -11.49 -4.02 13.07
C LYS A 108 -11.42 -4.69 11.70
N LEU A 109 -10.80 -5.86 11.59
CA LEU A 109 -10.73 -6.61 10.34
C LEU A 109 -12.08 -7.23 9.98
N GLU A 110 -12.82 -7.75 10.95
CA GLU A 110 -14.18 -8.27 10.79
C GLU A 110 -15.13 -7.14 10.39
N ASP A 111 -15.09 -6.02 11.11
CA ASP A 111 -15.81 -4.80 10.78
C ASP A 111 -15.49 -4.36 9.36
N CYS A 112 -14.22 -4.30 8.96
CA CYS A 112 -13.86 -3.94 7.58
C CYS A 112 -14.41 -4.94 6.55
N TYR A 113 -14.36 -6.24 6.84
CA TYR A 113 -14.83 -7.29 5.95
C TYR A 113 -16.36 -7.25 5.76
N PHE A 114 -17.12 -7.17 6.85
CA PHE A 114 -18.59 -7.18 6.82
C PHE A 114 -19.20 -5.80 6.58
N SER A 115 -18.48 -4.73 6.93
CA SER A 115 -18.81 -3.34 6.59
C SER A 115 -18.22 -2.92 5.24
N GLN A 116 -17.85 -3.86 4.37
CA GLN A 116 -17.85 -3.64 2.92
C GLN A 116 -19.28 -3.29 2.49
N LYS A 117 -19.70 -2.07 2.83
CA LYS A 117 -20.77 -1.37 2.15
C LYS A 117 -20.39 -1.49 0.69
N ARG A 118 -21.30 -2.12 -0.07
CA ARG A 118 -21.29 -2.17 -1.53
C ARG A 118 -20.68 -0.85 -2.02
N PRO A 119 -19.72 -0.86 -2.97
CA PRO A 119 -19.16 0.38 -3.51
C PRO A 119 -20.34 1.31 -3.68
N SER A 120 -20.31 2.42 -2.93
CA SER A 120 -21.40 3.39 -2.83
C SER A 120 -22.07 3.41 -4.17
N THR A 121 -23.33 2.95 -4.24
CA THR A 121 -24.11 2.85 -5.48
C THR A 121 -23.70 4.03 -6.33
N PRO A 122 -23.15 3.84 -7.55
CA PRO A 122 -22.57 4.93 -8.31
C PRO A 122 -23.59 6.05 -8.28
N VAL A 123 -23.26 7.12 -7.56
CA VAL A 123 -24.10 8.30 -7.53
C VAL A 123 -24.00 8.77 -8.96
N ILE A 124 -25.01 8.44 -9.77
CA ILE A 124 -25.21 9.03 -11.08
C ILE A 124 -25.31 10.51 -10.76
N PRO A 125 -24.28 11.34 -11.04
CA PRO A 125 -24.37 12.75 -10.76
C PRO A 125 -25.54 13.28 -11.57
N GLU A 126 -26.39 14.12 -10.97
CA GLU A 126 -27.41 14.79 -11.74
C GLU A 126 -26.73 15.50 -12.93
N PRO A 127 -27.27 15.37 -14.16
CA PRO A 127 -26.67 15.95 -15.34
C PRO A 127 -26.55 17.47 -15.16
N GLY A 128 -25.32 17.96 -14.94
CA GLY A 128 -25.02 19.39 -14.77
C GLY A 128 -24.17 19.76 -13.55
N SER A 129 -23.90 18.84 -12.62
CA SER A 129 -23.12 19.14 -11.39
C SER A 129 -21.73 18.49 -11.39
N TYR A 130 -20.94 18.75 -12.42
CA TYR A 130 -19.51 18.41 -12.40
C TYR A 130 -18.72 19.66 -12.01
N THR A 131 -18.61 19.96 -10.72
CA THR A 131 -17.79 21.11 -10.27
C THR A 131 -16.29 20.83 -10.40
N SER A 132 -15.87 19.57 -10.57
CA SER A 132 -14.48 19.22 -10.83
C SER A 132 -14.35 17.85 -11.49
N ARG A 133 -13.87 17.82 -12.74
CA ARG A 133 -13.47 16.58 -13.41
C ARG A 133 -11.96 16.40 -13.19
N MET A 134 -11.52 15.21 -12.79
CA MET A 134 -10.10 14.94 -12.50
C MET A 134 -9.64 13.64 -13.17
N LEU A 135 -8.43 13.64 -13.73
CA LEU A 135 -7.72 12.45 -14.19
C LEU A 135 -6.79 11.97 -13.07
N CYS A 136 -6.99 10.74 -12.59
CA CYS A 136 -6.13 10.11 -11.61
C CYS A 136 -5.21 9.08 -12.28
N TYR A 137 -3.89 9.23 -12.11
CA TYR A 137 -2.92 8.20 -12.48
C TYR A 137 -2.66 7.30 -11.26
N GLN A 138 -2.85 5.98 -11.41
CA GLN A 138 -2.73 5.02 -10.31
C GLN A 138 -1.60 4.02 -10.53
N HIS A 139 -0.84 3.72 -9.47
CA HIS A 139 0.17 2.66 -9.44
C HIS A 139 -0.11 1.74 -8.25
N TYR A 140 -0.34 0.44 -8.53
CA TYR A 140 -0.77 -0.56 -7.53
C TYR A 140 -1.99 -0.14 -6.68
N GLY A 141 -2.95 0.56 -7.29
CA GLY A 141 -4.19 1.00 -6.62
C GLY A 141 -4.04 2.28 -5.78
N VAL A 142 -2.85 2.89 -5.74
CA VAL A 142 -2.61 4.19 -5.12
C VAL A 142 -2.56 5.27 -6.19
N THR A 143 -3.32 6.35 -6.02
CA THR A 143 -3.25 7.53 -6.90
C THR A 143 -1.93 8.25 -6.67
N ILE A 144 -1.11 8.33 -7.72
CA ILE A 144 0.22 8.96 -7.69
C ILE A 144 0.26 10.32 -8.39
N ALA A 145 -0.76 10.64 -9.18
CA ALA A 145 -0.95 11.99 -9.73
C ALA A 145 -2.43 12.26 -10.01
N THR A 146 -2.84 13.51 -9.87
CA THR A 146 -4.19 13.96 -10.17
C THR A 146 -4.12 15.25 -11.00
N PHE A 147 -4.81 15.27 -12.14
CA PHE A 147 -4.86 16.42 -13.05
C PHE A 147 -6.29 16.92 -13.18
N PRO A 148 -6.56 18.23 -13.00
CA PRO A 148 -7.88 18.79 -13.27
C PRO A 148 -8.17 18.78 -14.77
N LEU A 149 -9.41 18.47 -15.13
CA LEU A 149 -9.93 18.55 -16.48
C LEU A 149 -10.89 19.73 -16.56
N THR A 150 -10.59 20.63 -17.49
CA THR A 150 -11.46 21.76 -17.85
C THR A 150 -12.63 21.29 -18.71
N ASP A 151 -13.69 22.07 -18.85
CA ASP A 151 -14.94 21.70 -19.55
C ASP A 151 -14.73 21.29 -21.03
N ASP A 152 -13.69 21.80 -21.66
CA ASP A 152 -13.26 21.54 -23.03
C ASP A 152 -12.35 20.30 -23.20
N GLN A 153 -11.96 19.64 -22.12
CA GLN A 153 -11.10 18.46 -22.17
C GLN A 153 -11.89 17.15 -22.08
N LEU A 154 -11.64 16.23 -23.02
CA LEU A 154 -12.23 14.89 -23.08
C LEU A 154 -11.12 13.83 -22.95
N ILE A 155 -11.35 12.81 -22.11
CA ILE A 155 -10.47 11.64 -22.02
C ILE A 155 -11.16 10.44 -22.66
N VAL A 156 -10.46 9.83 -23.60
CA VAL A 156 -10.93 8.74 -24.44
C VAL A 156 -9.72 7.88 -24.77
N SER A 157 -9.88 6.56 -24.73
CA SER A 157 -8.79 5.67 -25.14
C SER A 157 -8.48 5.85 -26.61
N ILE A 158 -7.27 5.52 -27.04
CA ILE A 158 -6.88 5.66 -28.44
C ILE A 158 -7.72 4.79 -29.37
N ASP A 159 -8.17 3.63 -28.89
CA ASP A 159 -9.07 2.73 -29.62
C ASP A 159 -10.46 3.35 -29.78
N SER A 160 -11.01 3.91 -28.69
CA SER A 160 -12.27 4.65 -28.76
C SER A 160 -12.17 5.87 -29.67
N TRP A 161 -11.02 6.55 -29.68
CA TRP A 161 -10.74 7.63 -30.62
C TRP A 161 -10.73 7.12 -32.06
N ALA A 162 -9.99 6.06 -32.35
CA ALA A 162 -9.90 5.46 -33.68
C ALA A 162 -11.29 5.02 -34.20
N ASP A 163 -12.14 4.47 -33.32
CA ASP A 163 -13.50 4.06 -33.67
C ASP A 163 -14.42 5.26 -33.94
N ILE A 164 -14.27 6.37 -33.20
CA ILE A 164 -14.98 7.63 -33.52
C ILE A 164 -14.61 8.12 -34.92
N PHE A 165 -13.33 8.09 -35.29
CA PHE A 165 -12.85 8.50 -36.62
C PHE A 165 -13.36 7.57 -37.74
N ARG A 166 -13.34 6.25 -37.51
CA ARG A 166 -13.91 5.26 -38.43
C ARG A 166 -15.40 5.47 -38.65
N ASN A 167 -16.16 5.68 -37.57
CA ASN A 167 -17.61 5.88 -37.64
C ASN A 167 -18.00 7.20 -38.31
N ASN A 168 -17.14 8.21 -38.25
CA ASN A 168 -17.34 9.49 -38.92
C ASN A 168 -16.69 9.58 -40.32
N GLY A 169 -16.18 8.46 -40.85
CA GLY A 169 -15.76 8.32 -42.25
C GLY A 169 -14.35 8.80 -42.59
N TRP A 170 -13.50 9.13 -41.61
CA TRP A 170 -12.14 9.62 -41.87
C TRP A 170 -11.10 8.93 -41.00
N LEU A 171 -10.21 8.16 -41.62
CA LEU A 171 -8.88 7.88 -41.09
C LEU A 171 -7.87 7.96 -42.24
N VAL A 172 -7.27 9.13 -42.47
CA VAL A 172 -6.24 9.32 -43.49
C VAL A 172 -4.87 9.26 -42.82
N ILE A 173 -4.16 8.16 -43.05
CA ILE A 173 -2.74 8.00 -42.68
C ILE A 173 -1.92 7.93 -43.96
N ARG A 174 -0.76 8.60 -43.97
CA ARG A 174 0.21 8.49 -45.06
C ARG A 174 0.80 7.07 -45.07
N LYS A 175 0.85 6.45 -46.25
CA LYS A 175 1.30 5.07 -46.46
C LYS A 175 2.67 4.79 -45.82
N GLU A 176 3.57 5.78 -45.84
CA GLU A 176 4.91 5.64 -45.27
C GLU A 176 4.91 5.37 -43.75
N GLN A 177 3.99 5.98 -42.99
CA GLN A 177 3.97 5.88 -41.52
C GLN A 177 3.36 4.56 -41.01
N LEU A 178 2.51 3.91 -41.82
CA LEU A 178 1.94 2.60 -41.48
C LEU A 178 3.01 1.49 -41.54
N LEU A 179 3.93 1.59 -42.52
CA LEU A 179 5.00 0.62 -42.72
C LEU A 179 6.03 0.66 -41.59
N GLU A 180 6.37 1.84 -41.08
CA GLU A 180 7.27 1.96 -39.92
C GLU A 180 6.68 1.31 -38.66
N LYS A 181 5.37 1.47 -38.42
CA LYS A 181 4.69 0.88 -37.24
C LYS A 181 4.55 -0.64 -37.33
N LEU A 182 4.34 -1.21 -38.53
CA LEU A 182 4.21 -2.65 -38.72
C LEU A 182 5.56 -3.39 -38.66
N MET A 183 6.67 -2.71 -38.90
CA MET A 183 8.01 -3.30 -38.79
C MET A 183 8.62 -3.22 -37.38
N GLN A 184 7.94 -2.59 -36.43
CA GLN A 184 8.38 -2.47 -35.02
C GLN A 184 7.60 -3.37 -34.04
N ILE A 185 6.69 -4.23 -34.54
CA ILE A 185 6.01 -5.29 -33.78
C ILE A 185 6.63 -6.62 -34.19
#